data_AF-A0A9W4XSV1-F1
#
_entry.id   AF-A0A9W4XSV1-F1
#
_cell.length_a   1.000
_cell.length_b   1.000
_cell.length_c   1.000
_cell.angle_alpha   90.00
_cell.angle_beta   90.00
_cell.angle_gamma   90.00
#
_symmetry.space_group_name_H-M   'P 1'
#
loop_
_entity.id
_entity.type
_entity.pdbx_description
1 polymer ?
#
loop_
_entity_poly.entity_id
_entity_poly.type
_entity_poly.pdbx_seq_one_letter_code
_entity_poly.pdbx_strand_id
1 'polypeptide(L)'
;MIYILNRKHFHLYIEVDFLRAAKSRMGDFMMSDIHQNEIPTTMTTTTSLEALQSSEQRELMDLVDRLRRAGLSTLLQLPQIVVCGDQSSGKSSVLEAITEIPFPRKENLCTRFATEISLRRDIEESISCKINPDETRQDHEMDRLRSFSRTIQDFGELPSLIDEATEAMGLGPSKAFSKDVLCIEICGPNRPQLTLIDLPGLIHASNKSQSEEDVELIKSLVKDYISKQRTIMLAVVSAKNDYANQIILKMCREFDTKGARTLGIITKPDFLRPGSENESTWLDLASNKDIFFEIGWHLLKNRADDQHSISFDQRNLEEQAFFKAGNYTSLPRSMMGVHHLRERLSVLLFDHLRKALPDLEDELNSMLSKTLAELETLGKCRDSLADQRIFLAELATSASNIIRMGCDGIYEAPFFGSIDVDAPVDAQQNFVRLRAVVQHLNIVFADKIRLNGHTFEIEKEYEEIHEDDINHDEPWVTARKRIRKTTQKPIKMRRQQAIKWVNQIQ
;
A
#
# COMPACT_ATOMS: atom_id res chain seq x y z
N MET A 1 -26.30 10.29 24.50
CA MET A 1 -26.09 10.33 23.03
C MET A 1 -24.61 10.60 22.75
N ILE A 2 -23.75 9.70 23.22
CA ILE A 2 -22.28 9.77 23.07
C ILE A 2 -21.85 8.33 22.82
N TYR A 3 -21.83 7.92 21.55
CA TYR A 3 -21.13 6.72 21.06
C TYR A 3 -21.16 6.75 19.53
N ILE A 4 -20.30 7.59 18.94
CA ILE A 4 -19.81 7.40 17.57
C ILE A 4 -18.33 7.76 17.60
N LEU A 5 -17.51 6.84 18.10
CA LEU A 5 -16.07 6.85 17.86
C LEU A 5 -15.80 6.02 16.62
N ASN A 6 -15.24 6.70 15.63
CA ASN A 6 -14.89 6.19 14.32
C ASN A 6 -13.78 5.12 14.47
N ARG A 7 -14.06 3.87 14.11
CA ARG A 7 -13.19 2.68 14.31
C ARG A 7 -11.83 2.75 13.59
N LYS A 8 -11.59 3.71 12.70
CA LYS A 8 -10.34 3.82 11.93
C LYS A 8 -9.13 4.37 12.71
N HIS A 9 -9.33 5.03 13.87
CA HIS A 9 -8.23 5.60 14.64
C HIS A 9 -7.67 4.69 15.75
N PHE A 10 -8.33 3.57 16.05
CA PHE A 10 -7.86 2.64 17.09
C PHE A 10 -6.63 1.80 16.65
N HIS A 11 -6.41 1.64 15.34
CA HIS A 11 -5.24 0.93 14.82
C HIS A 11 -3.92 1.70 15.05
N LEU A 12 -3.96 3.04 15.05
CA LEU A 12 -2.76 3.86 15.27
C LEU A 12 -2.28 3.82 16.73
N TYR A 13 -3.18 3.62 17.69
CA TYR A 13 -2.82 3.65 19.12
C TYR A 13 -2.06 2.40 19.57
N ILE A 14 -2.31 1.24 18.94
CA ILE A 14 -1.62 -0.02 19.25
C ILE A 14 -0.19 -0.04 18.67
N GLU A 15 0.05 0.63 17.54
CA GLU A 15 1.39 0.70 16.92
C GLU A 15 2.35 1.66 17.66
N VAL A 16 1.85 2.75 18.24
CA VAL A 16 2.69 3.73 18.95
C VAL A 16 3.20 3.18 20.29
N ASP A 17 2.39 2.40 21.01
CA ASP A 17 2.82 1.75 22.26
C ASP A 17 3.80 0.58 21.99
N PHE A 18 3.67 -0.11 20.85
CA PHE A 18 4.65 -1.12 20.42
C PHE A 18 6.02 -0.49 20.11
N LEU A 19 6.05 0.66 19.41
CA LEU A 19 7.27 1.41 19.15
C LEU A 19 7.90 2.00 20.43
N ARG A 20 7.07 2.40 21.40
CA ARG A 20 7.54 2.92 22.70
C ARG A 20 8.08 1.80 23.60
N ALA A 21 7.50 0.60 23.55
CA ALA A 21 8.01 -0.60 24.22
C ALA A 21 9.31 -1.14 23.58
N ALA A 22 9.43 -1.08 22.25
CA ALA A 22 10.66 -1.43 21.53
C ALA A 22 11.83 -0.51 21.90
N LYS A 23 11.56 0.80 22.06
CA LYS A 23 12.57 1.79 22.47
C LYS A 23 13.06 1.58 23.91
N SER A 24 12.20 1.06 24.79
CA SER A 24 12.58 0.72 26.18
C SER A 24 13.39 -0.58 26.28
N ARG A 25 13.23 -1.53 25.35
CA ARG A 25 14.01 -2.78 25.31
C ARG A 25 15.36 -2.65 24.61
N MET A 26 15.54 -1.66 23.74
CA MET A 26 16.82 -1.38 23.07
C MET A 26 17.88 -0.72 23.96
N GLY A 27 17.50 -0.23 25.16
CA GLY A 27 18.42 0.45 26.08
C GLY A 27 19.29 -0.46 26.95
N ASP A 28 18.97 -1.75 27.06
CA ASP A 28 19.53 -2.63 28.10
C ASP A 28 20.48 -3.74 27.60
N PHE A 29 20.80 -3.78 26.30
CA PHE A 29 21.59 -4.89 25.71
C PHE A 29 23.02 -4.52 25.27
N MET A 30 23.59 -3.44 25.79
CA MET A 30 25.01 -3.12 25.61
C MET A 30 25.79 -3.32 26.91
N MET A 31 26.00 -4.58 27.30
CA MET A 31 27.19 -5.06 28.01
C MET A 31 27.03 -6.54 28.38
N SER A 32 27.79 -7.44 27.73
CA SER A 32 28.52 -8.53 28.39
C SER A 32 29.19 -9.46 27.37
N ASP A 33 30.52 -9.47 27.45
CA ASP A 33 31.42 -10.62 27.51
C ASP A 33 31.51 -11.64 26.36
N ILE A 34 32.67 -11.56 25.71
CA ILE A 34 33.27 -12.56 24.84
C ILE A 34 33.69 -13.75 25.73
N HIS A 35 32.93 -14.84 25.69
CA HIS A 35 33.43 -16.15 26.09
C HIS A 35 33.35 -17.11 24.89
N GLN A 36 34.53 -17.46 24.38
CA GLN A 36 34.74 -18.57 23.47
C GLN A 36 34.33 -19.87 24.17
N ASN A 37 33.30 -20.55 23.66
CA ASN A 37 33.02 -21.95 23.97
C ASN A 37 32.57 -22.67 22.71
N GLU A 38 33.11 -23.88 22.55
CA GLU A 38 32.99 -24.79 21.41
C GLU A 38 31.53 -25.17 21.12
N ILE A 39 31.13 -25.13 19.84
CA ILE A 39 29.76 -25.47 19.39
C ILE A 39 29.71 -26.91 18.83
N PRO A 40 28.72 -27.74 19.21
CA PRO A 40 28.51 -29.09 18.68
C PRO A 40 28.02 -29.11 17.22
N THR A 41 28.40 -30.17 16.51
CA THR A 41 28.37 -30.36 15.06
C THR A 41 27.02 -30.82 14.47
N THR A 42 25.95 -30.05 14.55
CA THR A 42 24.71 -30.33 13.77
C THR A 42 23.90 -29.05 13.52
N MET A 43 24.05 -28.46 12.32
CA MET A 43 23.13 -27.55 11.57
C MET A 43 23.91 -26.71 10.51
N THR A 44 24.89 -27.30 9.82
CA THR A 44 25.61 -26.61 8.72
C THR A 44 24.86 -26.77 7.39
N THR A 45 23.99 -25.84 7.03
CA THR A 45 23.33 -25.84 5.70
C THR A 45 23.31 -24.50 4.96
N THR A 46 24.06 -23.47 5.38
CA THR A 46 24.09 -22.17 4.64
C THR A 46 25.46 -21.52 4.47
N THR A 47 26.55 -22.17 4.89
CA THR A 47 27.93 -21.69 4.69
C THR A 47 28.23 -21.30 3.24
N SER A 48 27.56 -21.94 2.27
CA SER A 48 27.69 -21.71 0.84
C SER A 48 27.20 -20.33 0.35
N LEU A 49 26.25 -19.67 1.02
CA LEU A 49 25.78 -18.33 0.62
C LEU A 49 26.57 -17.21 1.29
N GLU A 50 27.09 -17.44 2.49
CA GLU A 50 27.92 -16.46 3.21
C GLU A 50 29.32 -16.32 2.64
N ALA A 51 29.90 -17.43 2.16
CA ALA A 51 31.19 -17.45 1.48
C ALA A 51 31.19 -16.60 0.19
N LEU A 52 30.01 -16.28 -0.34
CA LEU A 52 29.82 -15.57 -1.59
C LEU A 52 29.53 -14.07 -1.42
N GLN A 53 29.42 -13.58 -0.17
CA GLN A 53 29.06 -12.18 0.09
C GLN A 53 30.29 -11.33 0.43
N SER A 54 30.50 -10.26 -0.33
CA SER A 54 31.48 -9.22 -0.01
C SER A 54 31.10 -8.48 1.29
N SER A 55 32.06 -7.79 1.92
CA SER A 55 31.77 -6.97 3.11
C SER A 55 30.72 -5.89 2.83
N GLU A 56 30.82 -5.24 1.67
CA GLU A 56 29.87 -4.21 1.21
C GLU A 56 28.46 -4.79 1.00
N GLN A 57 28.36 -6.00 0.46
CA GLN A 57 27.09 -6.71 0.34
C GLN A 57 26.45 -6.92 1.71
N ARG A 58 27.23 -7.34 2.70
CA ARG A 58 26.71 -7.56 4.07
C ARG A 58 26.22 -6.27 4.70
N GLU A 59 26.99 -5.19 4.63
CA GLU A 59 26.59 -3.88 5.18
C GLU A 59 25.28 -3.37 4.57
N LEU A 60 25.13 -3.53 3.26
CA LEU A 60 23.94 -3.09 2.55
C LEU A 60 22.71 -3.92 2.93
N MET A 61 22.87 -5.23 3.09
CA MET A 61 21.78 -6.08 3.56
C MET A 61 21.43 -5.75 5.03
N ASP A 62 22.41 -5.54 5.89
CA ASP A 62 22.19 -5.15 7.29
C ASP A 62 21.43 -3.81 7.39
N LEU A 63 21.64 -2.88 6.45
CA LEU A 63 20.82 -1.66 6.35
C LEU A 63 19.34 -1.99 6.08
N VAL A 64 19.06 -2.88 5.12
CA VAL A 64 17.69 -3.35 4.84
C VAL A 64 17.07 -4.01 6.07
N ASP A 65 17.89 -4.69 6.89
CA ASP A 65 17.41 -5.30 8.13
C ASP A 65 16.99 -4.26 9.16
N ARG A 66 17.82 -3.22 9.34
CA ARG A 66 17.49 -2.11 10.24
C ARG A 66 16.23 -1.38 9.79
N LEU A 67 16.05 -1.16 8.48
CA LEU A 67 14.83 -0.58 7.93
C LEU A 67 13.61 -1.46 8.21
N ARG A 68 13.73 -2.78 8.03
CA ARG A 68 12.65 -3.74 8.31
C ARG A 68 12.30 -3.79 9.80
N ARG A 69 13.29 -3.92 10.68
CA ARG A 69 13.11 -3.93 12.15
C ARG A 69 12.51 -2.63 12.69
N ALA A 70 12.72 -1.51 12.00
CA ALA A 70 12.06 -0.24 12.30
C ALA A 70 10.56 -0.23 11.94
N GLY A 71 10.02 -1.32 11.39
CA GLY A 71 8.60 -1.45 11.03
C GLY A 71 8.27 -0.90 9.63
N LEU A 72 9.26 -0.56 8.82
CA LEU A 72 9.03 0.03 7.49
C LEU A 72 8.64 -0.99 6.41
N SER A 73 8.65 -2.29 6.70
CA SER A 73 8.31 -3.32 5.70
C SER A 73 6.87 -3.30 5.20
N THR A 74 5.95 -2.73 5.98
CA THR A 74 4.56 -2.53 5.57
C THR A 74 4.39 -1.27 4.71
N LEU A 75 5.35 -0.35 4.78
CA LEU A 75 5.30 0.96 4.13
C LEU A 75 6.18 1.01 2.87
N LEU A 76 7.25 0.23 2.83
CA LEU A 76 8.26 0.25 1.78
C LEU A 76 8.47 -1.14 1.18
N GLN A 77 8.45 -1.20 -0.16
CA GLN A 77 8.74 -2.44 -0.89
C GLN A 77 10.25 -2.69 -0.89
N LEU A 78 10.70 -3.69 -0.13
CA LEU A 78 12.09 -4.10 -0.11
C LEU A 78 12.42 -5.02 -1.30
N PRO A 79 13.68 -5.04 -1.78
CA PRO A 79 14.09 -5.97 -2.82
C PRO A 79 13.81 -7.43 -2.48
N GLN A 80 13.20 -8.13 -3.43
CA GLN A 80 12.78 -9.52 -3.29
C GLN A 80 12.99 -10.28 -4.60
N ILE A 81 13.09 -11.59 -4.51
CA ILE A 81 13.20 -12.47 -5.67
C ILE A 81 11.94 -13.31 -5.78
N VAL A 82 11.27 -13.21 -6.93
CA VAL A 82 10.05 -13.98 -7.22
C VAL A 82 10.38 -15.09 -8.20
N VAL A 83 10.06 -16.33 -7.83
CA VAL A 83 10.18 -17.50 -8.69
C VAL A 83 8.85 -17.74 -9.38
N CYS A 84 8.85 -17.66 -10.71
CA CYS A 84 7.65 -17.73 -11.52
C CYS A 84 7.89 -18.61 -12.74
N GLY A 85 6.85 -19.29 -13.20
CA GLY A 85 6.96 -20.31 -14.26
C GLY A 85 5.76 -21.22 -14.33
N ASP A 86 5.62 -21.92 -15.44
CA ASP A 86 4.50 -22.83 -15.69
C ASP A 86 4.40 -23.94 -14.64
N GLN A 87 3.25 -24.59 -14.54
CA GLN A 87 3.11 -25.78 -13.70
C GLN A 87 4.15 -26.85 -14.09
N SER A 88 4.79 -27.47 -13.09
CA SER A 88 5.81 -28.52 -13.29
C SER A 88 7.10 -28.11 -14.02
N SER A 89 7.36 -26.81 -14.15
CA SER A 89 8.62 -26.23 -14.67
C SER A 89 9.82 -26.38 -13.72
N GLY A 90 9.62 -26.87 -12.49
CA GLY A 90 10.70 -27.09 -11.53
C GLY A 90 11.00 -25.91 -10.60
N LYS A 91 10.07 -24.95 -10.43
CA LYS A 91 10.17 -23.81 -9.50
C LYS A 91 10.62 -24.19 -8.09
N SER A 92 9.89 -25.11 -7.45
CA SER A 92 10.21 -25.56 -6.08
C SER A 92 11.59 -26.21 -6.03
N SER A 93 12.00 -26.96 -7.06
CA SER A 93 13.36 -27.53 -7.14
C SER A 93 14.45 -26.47 -7.32
N VAL A 94 14.17 -25.36 -8.03
CA VAL A 94 15.08 -24.21 -8.11
C VAL A 94 15.20 -23.56 -6.73
N LEU A 95 14.10 -23.37 -6.01
CA LEU A 95 14.11 -22.82 -4.65
C LEU A 95 14.84 -23.71 -3.65
N GLU A 96 14.63 -25.03 -3.69
CA GLU A 96 15.40 -26.00 -2.91
C GLU A 96 16.89 -25.92 -3.23
N ALA A 97 17.24 -25.78 -4.52
CA ALA A 97 18.64 -25.65 -4.93
C ALA A 97 19.25 -24.33 -4.45
N ILE A 98 18.49 -23.24 -4.37
CA ILE A 98 19.00 -21.95 -3.88
C ILE A 98 19.11 -21.94 -2.35
N THR A 99 18.10 -22.45 -1.66
CA THR A 99 17.97 -22.32 -0.20
C THR A 99 18.49 -23.50 0.61
N GLU A 100 18.67 -24.66 -0.02
CA GLU A 100 18.93 -25.96 0.63
C GLU A 100 17.81 -26.39 1.59
N ILE A 101 16.63 -25.77 1.49
CA ILE A 101 15.44 -26.14 2.28
C ILE A 101 14.63 -27.15 1.48
N PRO A 102 14.18 -28.26 2.08
CA PRO A 102 13.30 -29.21 1.41
C PRO A 102 11.88 -28.62 1.23
N PHE A 103 11.43 -28.47 -0.02
CA PHE A 103 10.05 -28.12 -0.34
C PHE A 103 9.23 -29.37 -0.63
N PRO A 104 7.94 -29.41 -0.25
CA PRO A 104 7.08 -30.55 -0.56
C PRO A 104 6.84 -30.65 -2.08
N ARG A 105 7.24 -31.79 -2.66
CA ARG A 105 7.04 -32.14 -4.08
C ARG A 105 5.85 -33.10 -4.23
N LYS A 106 4.62 -32.65 -4.02
CA LYS A 106 3.41 -33.49 -4.24
C LYS A 106 2.93 -33.37 -5.69
N GLU A 107 2.71 -34.50 -6.38
CA GLU A 107 2.44 -34.57 -7.84
C GLU A 107 1.22 -33.76 -8.36
N ASN A 108 0.31 -33.29 -7.50
CA ASN A 108 -0.96 -32.67 -7.92
C ASN A 108 -1.22 -31.28 -7.28
N LEU A 109 -0.37 -30.29 -7.61
CA LEU A 109 -0.37 -28.87 -7.16
C LEU A 109 0.55 -28.64 -5.95
N CYS A 110 1.87 -28.61 -6.17
CA CYS A 110 2.86 -28.35 -5.12
C CYS A 110 2.69 -26.99 -4.42
N THR A 111 2.11 -25.98 -5.11
CA THR A 111 2.02 -24.61 -4.60
C THR A 111 0.63 -24.05 -4.92
N ARG A 112 -0.26 -23.99 -3.91
CA ARG A 112 -1.65 -23.53 -4.02
C ARG A 112 -1.87 -22.07 -3.59
N PHE A 113 -0.85 -21.46 -3.02
CA PHE A 113 -0.82 -20.09 -2.53
C PHE A 113 0.62 -19.58 -2.63
N ALA A 114 0.81 -18.26 -2.58
CA ALA A 114 2.16 -17.70 -2.57
C ALA A 114 2.87 -18.06 -1.26
N THR A 115 4.12 -18.52 -1.35
CA THR A 115 4.95 -18.83 -0.19
C THR A 115 6.14 -17.89 -0.16
N GLU A 116 6.22 -17.04 0.86
CA GLU A 116 7.33 -16.12 1.08
C GLU A 116 8.31 -16.73 2.07
N ILE A 117 9.52 -17.02 1.63
CA ILE A 117 10.62 -17.50 2.46
C ILE A 117 11.58 -16.37 2.73
N SER A 118 11.65 -15.99 3.98
CA SER A 118 12.48 -14.92 4.50
C SER A 118 13.65 -15.51 5.28
N LEU A 119 14.84 -15.54 4.67
CA LEU A 119 16.09 -15.87 5.35
C LEU A 119 16.59 -14.62 6.08
N ARG A 120 16.90 -14.72 7.37
CA ARG A 120 17.31 -13.61 8.24
C ARG A 120 18.49 -13.98 9.11
N ARG A 121 19.40 -13.04 9.29
CA ARG A 121 20.50 -13.20 10.24
C ARG A 121 19.98 -12.90 11.65
N ASP A 122 20.17 -13.86 12.55
CA ASP A 122 19.83 -13.72 13.97
C ASP A 122 20.80 -14.55 14.82
N ILE A 123 20.90 -14.25 16.11
CA ILE A 123 21.75 -15.00 17.04
C ILE A 123 21.15 -16.40 17.26
N GLU A 124 19.83 -16.48 17.33
CA GLU A 124 19.11 -17.73 17.56
C GLU A 124 18.65 -18.34 16.23
N GLU A 125 18.86 -19.64 16.08
CA GLU A 125 18.26 -20.41 15.00
C GLU A 125 16.79 -20.64 15.30
N SER A 126 15.91 -20.14 14.44
CA SER A 126 14.48 -20.36 14.58
C SER A 126 13.80 -20.36 13.21
N ILE A 127 12.74 -21.16 13.10
CA ILE A 127 11.89 -21.19 11.90
C ILE A 127 10.49 -20.86 12.38
N SER A 128 9.95 -19.73 11.93
CA SER A 128 8.58 -19.31 12.27
C SER A 128 7.74 -19.21 11.01
N CYS A 129 6.47 -19.58 11.13
CA CYS A 129 5.52 -19.56 10.04
C CYS A 129 4.29 -18.78 10.45
N LYS A 130 3.83 -17.91 9.55
CA LYS A 130 2.68 -17.02 9.73
C LYS A 130 1.87 -16.99 8.44
N ILE A 131 0.58 -16.70 8.55
CA ILE A 131 -0.29 -16.49 7.39
C ILE A 131 -0.65 -15.02 7.30
N ASN A 132 -0.36 -14.42 6.14
CA ASN A 132 -0.85 -13.10 5.77
C ASN A 132 -2.12 -13.27 4.93
N PRO A 133 -3.31 -12.98 5.48
CA PRO A 133 -4.56 -13.12 4.75
C PRO A 133 -4.70 -12.07 3.65
N ASP A 134 -5.40 -12.43 2.57
CA ASP A 134 -5.75 -11.49 1.52
C ASP A 134 -6.71 -10.40 2.03
N GLU A 135 -6.54 -9.16 1.54
CA GLU A 135 -7.32 -7.99 1.97
C GLU A 135 -8.82 -8.09 1.63
N THR A 136 -9.21 -8.97 0.72
CA THR A 136 -10.62 -9.18 0.34
C THR A 136 -11.38 -10.14 1.28
N ARG A 137 -10.69 -10.77 2.24
CA ARG A 137 -11.28 -11.65 3.25
C ARG A 137 -12.14 -10.86 4.24
N GLN A 138 -13.10 -11.54 4.89
CA GLN A 138 -13.89 -10.94 5.98
C GLN A 138 -13.02 -10.75 7.24
N ASP A 139 -13.28 -9.67 8.00
CA ASP A 139 -12.49 -9.30 9.19
C ASP A 139 -12.24 -10.47 10.15
N HIS A 140 -13.29 -11.24 10.47
CA HIS A 140 -13.19 -12.37 11.40
C HIS A 140 -12.31 -13.52 10.86
N GLU A 141 -12.27 -13.73 9.54
CA GLU A 141 -11.38 -14.71 8.93
C GLU A 141 -9.93 -14.21 8.90
N MET A 142 -9.72 -12.91 8.66
CA MET A 142 -8.40 -12.29 8.71
C MET A 142 -7.79 -12.44 10.10
N ASP A 143 -8.55 -12.18 11.16
CA ASP A 143 -8.08 -12.34 12.54
C ASP A 143 -7.72 -13.80 12.86
N ARG A 144 -8.54 -14.76 12.39
CA ARG A 144 -8.25 -16.19 12.54
C ARG A 144 -6.96 -16.58 11.83
N LEU A 145 -6.76 -16.13 10.59
CA LEU A 145 -5.56 -16.45 9.81
C LEU A 145 -4.31 -15.78 10.39
N ARG A 146 -4.41 -14.52 10.84
CA ARG A 146 -3.30 -13.82 11.52
C ARG A 146 -2.93 -14.46 12.85
N SER A 147 -3.87 -15.12 13.52
CA SER A 147 -3.60 -15.88 14.75
C SER A 147 -2.79 -17.16 14.49
N PHE A 148 -2.70 -17.61 13.23
CA PHE A 148 -1.85 -18.74 12.86
C PHE A 148 -0.38 -18.35 12.98
N SER A 149 0.25 -18.83 14.04
CA SER A 149 1.69 -18.76 14.23
C SER A 149 2.20 -20.10 14.75
N ARG A 150 3.23 -20.62 14.08
CA ARG A 150 3.90 -21.88 14.41
C ARG A 150 5.39 -21.65 14.37
N THR A 151 6.12 -22.28 15.28
CA THR A 151 7.58 -22.26 15.30
C THR A 151 8.05 -23.71 15.30
N ILE A 152 8.99 -24.03 14.42
CA ILE A 152 9.58 -25.37 14.29
C ILE A 152 11.10 -25.28 14.50
N GLN A 153 11.70 -26.38 14.94
CA GLN A 153 13.15 -26.49 15.11
C GLN A 153 13.82 -27.28 13.98
N ASP A 154 13.08 -28.18 13.32
CA ASP A 154 13.59 -29.01 12.23
C ASP A 154 12.86 -28.74 10.91
N PHE A 155 13.62 -28.73 9.81
CA PHE A 155 13.07 -28.63 8.46
C PHE A 155 12.24 -29.86 8.05
N GLY A 156 12.44 -31.00 8.72
CA GLY A 156 11.60 -32.18 8.54
C GLY A 156 10.12 -31.96 8.88
N GLU A 157 9.81 -30.98 9.75
CA GLU A 157 8.44 -30.63 10.15
C GLU A 157 7.76 -29.64 9.18
N LEU A 158 8.53 -29.05 8.26
CA LEU A 158 8.03 -28.04 7.33
C LEU A 158 6.90 -28.56 6.41
N PRO A 159 6.96 -29.77 5.83
CA PRO A 159 5.87 -30.30 5.02
C PRO A 159 4.55 -30.45 5.79
N SER A 160 4.58 -30.94 7.02
CA SER A 160 3.38 -31.04 7.88
C SER A 160 2.82 -29.67 8.21
N LEU A 161 3.68 -28.68 8.47
CA LEU A 161 3.24 -27.31 8.73
C LEU A 161 2.57 -26.68 7.52
N ILE A 162 3.11 -26.91 6.31
CA ILE A 162 2.49 -26.44 5.07
C ILE A 162 1.10 -27.08 4.89
N ASP A 163 0.94 -28.36 5.23
CA ASP A 163 -0.37 -29.03 5.21
C ASP A 163 -1.34 -28.40 6.23
N GLU A 164 -0.90 -28.11 7.47
CA GLU A 164 -1.72 -27.39 8.47
C GLU A 164 -2.11 -25.98 8.01
N ALA A 165 -1.19 -25.24 7.40
CA ALA A 165 -1.46 -23.91 6.87
C ALA A 165 -2.45 -23.96 5.70
N THR A 166 -2.35 -24.99 4.85
CA THR A 166 -3.27 -25.24 3.74
C THR A 166 -4.70 -25.44 4.26
N GLU A 167 -4.86 -26.23 5.33
CA GLU A 167 -6.15 -26.44 5.98
C GLU A 167 -6.67 -25.15 6.63
N ALA A 168 -5.82 -24.40 7.33
CA ALA A 168 -6.19 -23.12 7.96
C ALA A 168 -6.70 -22.08 6.95
N MET A 169 -6.11 -22.02 5.76
CA MET A 169 -6.54 -21.18 4.63
C MET A 169 -7.87 -21.63 4.00
N GLY A 170 -8.39 -22.80 4.38
CA GLY A 170 -9.63 -23.36 3.85
C GLY A 170 -9.48 -23.92 2.44
N LEU A 171 -8.28 -24.36 2.07
CA LEU A 171 -8.03 -25.00 0.78
C LEU A 171 -8.42 -26.47 0.82
N GLY A 172 -9.09 -26.92 -0.24
CA GLY A 172 -9.69 -28.25 -0.27
C GLY A 172 -10.23 -28.59 -1.66
N PRO A 173 -11.12 -29.59 -1.76
CA PRO A 173 -11.69 -30.00 -3.05
C PRO A 173 -12.51 -28.91 -3.76
N SER A 174 -13.10 -27.98 -2.99
CA SER A 174 -13.94 -26.89 -3.49
C SER A 174 -13.18 -25.60 -3.81
N LYS A 175 -12.00 -25.40 -3.21
CA LYS A 175 -11.16 -24.22 -3.40
C LYS A 175 -9.71 -24.67 -3.59
N ALA A 176 -9.25 -24.62 -4.83
CA ALA A 176 -7.95 -25.14 -5.21
C ALA A 176 -6.80 -24.17 -4.88
N PHE A 177 -7.04 -22.86 -4.95
CA PHE A 177 -6.03 -21.81 -4.76
C PHE A 177 -6.48 -20.69 -3.82
N SER A 178 -5.52 -20.00 -3.20
CA SER A 178 -5.75 -18.80 -2.38
C SER A 178 -4.78 -17.68 -2.71
N LYS A 179 -5.23 -16.44 -2.50
CA LYS A 179 -4.37 -15.24 -2.48
C LYS A 179 -3.68 -15.01 -1.14
N ASP A 180 -4.09 -15.74 -0.10
CA ASP A 180 -3.39 -15.69 1.19
C ASP A 180 -1.93 -16.09 0.99
N VAL A 181 -1.03 -15.54 1.79
CA VAL A 181 0.41 -15.76 1.67
C VAL A 181 0.91 -16.50 2.90
N LEU A 182 1.63 -17.60 2.69
CA LEU A 182 2.37 -18.28 3.76
C LEU A 182 3.74 -17.62 3.90
N CYS A 183 4.00 -17.00 5.04
CA CYS A 183 5.28 -16.39 5.35
C CYS A 183 6.08 -17.34 6.25
N ILE A 184 7.21 -17.81 5.76
CA ILE A 184 8.17 -18.66 6.46
C ILE A 184 9.41 -17.82 6.72
N GLU A 185 9.69 -17.51 7.98
CA GLU A 185 10.85 -16.76 8.41
C GLU A 185 11.86 -17.72 9.05
N ILE A 186 13.06 -17.77 8.50
CA ILE A 186 14.15 -18.65 8.93
C ILE A 186 15.30 -17.77 9.38
N CYS A 187 15.53 -17.80 10.69
CA CYS A 187 16.55 -17.05 11.38
C CYS A 187 17.75 -17.94 11.70
N GLY A 188 18.95 -17.36 11.70
CA GLY A 188 20.16 -17.99 12.21
C GLY A 188 21.42 -17.18 11.91
N PRO A 189 22.54 -17.43 12.59
CA PRO A 189 23.71 -16.54 12.55
C PRO A 189 24.37 -16.51 11.17
N ASN A 190 24.27 -17.63 10.46
CA ASN A 190 24.92 -17.85 9.17
C ASN A 190 23.97 -17.70 7.97
N ARG A 191 22.78 -17.11 8.16
CA ARG A 191 21.77 -17.00 7.10
C ARG A 191 21.97 -15.73 6.28
N PRO A 192 21.94 -15.80 4.93
CA PRO A 192 21.90 -14.60 4.12
C PRO A 192 20.56 -13.90 4.33
N GLN A 193 20.56 -12.58 4.22
CA GLN A 193 19.31 -11.84 4.29
C GLN A 193 18.63 -11.85 2.92
N LEU A 194 17.66 -12.72 2.71
CA LEU A 194 17.03 -12.88 1.40
C LEU A 194 15.55 -13.13 1.57
N THR A 195 14.73 -12.55 0.69
CA THR A 195 13.32 -12.92 0.57
C THR A 195 13.12 -13.56 -0.79
N LEU A 196 12.69 -14.82 -0.78
CA LEU A 196 12.31 -15.59 -1.95
C LEU A 196 10.81 -15.82 -1.92
N ILE A 197 10.15 -15.65 -3.04
CA ILE A 197 8.71 -15.87 -3.15
C ILE A 197 8.47 -16.98 -4.17
N ASP A 198 7.86 -18.08 -3.72
CA ASP A 198 7.32 -19.12 -4.59
C ASP A 198 5.88 -18.77 -4.97
N LEU A 199 5.61 -18.75 -6.28
CA LEU A 199 4.27 -18.51 -6.79
C LEU A 199 3.66 -19.79 -7.37
N PRO A 200 2.33 -19.97 -7.27
CA PRO A 200 1.63 -21.03 -7.97
C PRO A 200 2.00 -21.07 -9.45
N GLY A 201 2.17 -22.27 -9.99
CA GLY A 201 2.53 -22.44 -11.40
C GLY A 201 1.41 -21.98 -12.33
N LEU A 202 1.77 -21.30 -13.41
CA LEU A 202 0.79 -20.90 -14.43
C LEU A 202 0.16 -22.15 -15.07
N ILE A 203 -1.17 -22.16 -15.14
CA ILE A 203 -1.98 -23.22 -15.75
C ILE A 203 -2.61 -22.73 -17.06
N HIS A 204 -2.69 -23.62 -18.04
CA HIS A 204 -3.06 -23.29 -19.42
C HIS A 204 -4.53 -23.55 -19.76
N ALA A 205 -5.19 -24.47 -19.05
CA ALA A 205 -6.58 -24.86 -19.31
C ALA A 205 -7.29 -25.30 -18.02
N SER A 206 -8.59 -25.04 -17.94
CA SER A 206 -9.46 -25.54 -16.87
C SER A 206 -9.62 -27.06 -17.00
N ASN A 207 -9.26 -27.80 -15.95
CA ASN A 207 -9.47 -29.25 -15.85
C ASN A 207 -10.57 -29.55 -14.81
N LYS A 208 -10.96 -30.82 -14.61
CA LYS A 208 -12.00 -31.21 -13.64
C LYS A 208 -11.75 -30.73 -12.19
N SER A 209 -10.52 -30.36 -11.86
CA SER A 209 -10.09 -29.88 -10.54
C SER A 209 -9.78 -28.37 -10.49
N GLN A 210 -9.87 -27.64 -11.61
CA GLN A 210 -9.44 -26.25 -11.73
C GLN A 210 -10.43 -25.45 -12.59
N SER A 211 -11.03 -24.41 -12.02
CA SER A 211 -11.98 -23.55 -12.72
C SER A 211 -11.28 -22.49 -13.58
N GLU A 212 -12.01 -21.82 -14.48
CA GLU A 212 -11.48 -20.63 -15.18
C GLU A 212 -11.15 -19.50 -14.20
N GLU A 213 -11.89 -19.41 -13.09
CA GLU A 213 -11.63 -18.46 -12.01
C GLU A 213 -10.27 -18.72 -11.35
N ASP A 214 -9.90 -19.98 -11.16
CA ASP A 214 -8.57 -20.36 -10.63
C ASP A 214 -7.43 -19.92 -11.56
N VAL A 215 -7.62 -20.05 -12.88
CA VAL A 215 -6.64 -19.60 -13.89
C VAL A 215 -6.42 -18.09 -13.78
N GLU A 216 -7.49 -17.32 -13.67
CA GLU A 216 -7.42 -15.86 -13.54
C GLU A 216 -6.86 -15.44 -12.17
N LEU A 217 -7.20 -16.19 -11.12
CA LEU A 217 -6.65 -15.97 -9.78
C LEU A 217 -5.13 -16.10 -9.76
N ILE A 218 -4.58 -17.15 -10.37
CA ILE A 218 -3.13 -17.37 -10.43
C ILE A 218 -2.47 -16.29 -11.29
N LYS A 219 -3.06 -15.95 -12.44
CA LYS A 219 -2.52 -14.88 -13.31
C LYS A 219 -2.49 -13.54 -12.59
N SER A 220 -3.57 -13.16 -11.90
CA SER A 220 -3.62 -11.92 -11.13
C SER A 220 -2.59 -11.93 -10.00
N LEU A 221 -2.52 -13.02 -9.23
CA LEU A 221 -1.52 -13.18 -8.17
C LEU A 221 -0.08 -13.02 -8.71
N VAL A 222 0.27 -13.69 -9.81
CA VAL A 222 1.61 -13.56 -10.41
C VAL A 222 1.86 -12.12 -10.87
N LYS A 223 0.88 -11.49 -11.53
CA LYS A 223 0.96 -10.08 -11.97
C LYS A 223 1.22 -9.11 -10.82
N ASP A 224 0.57 -9.32 -9.66
CA ASP A 224 0.72 -8.46 -8.49
C ASP A 224 2.16 -8.48 -7.94
N TYR A 225 2.85 -9.62 -8.04
CA TYR A 225 4.25 -9.73 -7.59
C TYR A 225 5.26 -9.22 -8.62
N ILE A 226 5.07 -9.54 -9.91
CA ILE A 226 6.02 -9.16 -10.97
C ILE A 226 5.91 -7.68 -11.38
N SER A 227 4.77 -7.04 -11.14
CA SER A 227 4.56 -5.61 -11.44
C SER A 227 5.36 -4.68 -10.51
N LYS A 228 5.76 -5.15 -9.33
CA LYS A 228 6.59 -4.41 -8.38
C LYS A 228 7.99 -4.19 -8.97
N GLN A 229 8.41 -2.93 -9.09
CA GLN A 229 9.67 -2.54 -9.75
C GLN A 229 10.91 -3.06 -9.01
N ARG A 230 10.84 -3.15 -7.67
CA ARG A 230 11.92 -3.64 -6.81
C ARG A 230 11.97 -5.18 -6.68
N THR A 231 11.25 -5.90 -7.55
CA THR A 231 11.24 -7.37 -7.60
C THR A 231 12.12 -7.88 -8.74
N ILE A 232 13.07 -8.75 -8.41
CA ILE A 232 13.82 -9.56 -9.39
C ILE A 232 12.98 -10.79 -9.74
N MET A 233 12.80 -11.06 -11.03
CA MET A 233 12.06 -12.20 -11.53
C MET A 233 13.01 -13.35 -11.90
N LEU A 234 12.77 -14.53 -11.34
CA LEU A 234 13.33 -15.79 -11.82
C LEU A 234 12.29 -16.49 -12.69
N ALA A 235 12.45 -16.33 -14.00
CA ALA A 235 11.58 -16.94 -15.00
C ALA A 235 12.04 -18.38 -15.27
N VAL A 236 11.38 -19.33 -14.60
CA VAL A 236 11.72 -20.76 -14.68
C VAL A 236 11.00 -21.40 -15.87
N VAL A 237 11.78 -21.93 -16.80
CA VAL A 237 11.30 -22.66 -17.98
C VAL A 237 11.86 -24.08 -18.00
N SER A 238 11.04 -25.04 -18.40
CA SER A 238 11.43 -26.45 -18.46
C SER A 238 11.78 -26.86 -19.89
N ALA A 239 12.97 -27.42 -20.10
CA ALA A 239 13.44 -27.91 -21.40
C ALA A 239 12.66 -29.14 -21.93
N LYS A 240 11.83 -29.77 -21.08
CA LYS A 240 10.90 -30.83 -21.49
C LYS A 240 9.83 -30.36 -22.48
N ASN A 241 9.43 -29.09 -22.41
CA ASN A 241 8.37 -28.49 -23.24
C ASN A 241 8.96 -27.31 -24.00
N ASP A 242 8.51 -27.05 -25.23
CA ASP A 242 8.94 -25.88 -26.01
C ASP A 242 8.79 -24.57 -25.21
N TYR A 243 9.84 -23.74 -25.18
CA TYR A 243 9.83 -22.45 -24.48
C TYR A 243 8.85 -21.46 -25.11
N ALA A 244 8.54 -21.58 -26.40
CA ALA A 244 7.57 -20.73 -27.07
C ALA A 244 6.15 -20.88 -26.50
N ASN A 245 5.83 -22.06 -25.93
CA ASN A 245 4.54 -22.35 -25.32
C ASN A 245 4.45 -21.93 -23.84
N GLN A 246 5.55 -21.45 -23.24
CA GLN A 246 5.60 -21.12 -21.82
C GLN A 246 5.21 -19.66 -21.59
N ILE A 247 3.99 -19.44 -21.07
CA ILE A 247 3.35 -18.12 -20.94
C ILE A 247 4.18 -17.18 -20.06
N ILE A 248 4.96 -17.73 -19.12
CA ILE A 248 5.75 -16.92 -18.21
C ILE A 248 6.68 -15.94 -18.92
N LEU A 249 7.27 -16.33 -20.07
CA LEU A 249 8.18 -15.47 -20.81
C LEU A 249 7.47 -14.25 -21.42
N LYS A 250 6.24 -14.45 -21.90
CA LYS A 250 5.40 -13.36 -22.39
C LYS A 250 5.01 -12.42 -21.25
N MET A 251 4.66 -12.99 -20.10
CA MET A 251 4.24 -12.24 -18.93
C MET A 251 5.39 -11.42 -18.34
N CYS A 252 6.60 -11.98 -18.20
CA CYS A 252 7.77 -11.22 -17.74
C CYS A 252 8.09 -10.06 -18.70
N ARG A 253 8.02 -10.26 -20.01
CA ARG A 253 8.25 -9.21 -21.01
C ARG A 253 7.22 -8.08 -20.99
N GLU A 254 5.98 -8.35 -20.55
CA GLU A 254 4.95 -7.32 -20.37
C GLU A 254 5.36 -6.29 -19.30
N PHE A 255 6.04 -6.73 -18.23
CA PHE A 255 6.46 -5.90 -17.10
C PHE A 255 7.96 -5.56 -17.07
N ASP A 256 8.77 -6.19 -17.92
CA ASP A 256 10.21 -5.97 -18.07
C ASP A 256 10.64 -6.23 -19.53
N THR A 257 10.41 -5.24 -20.39
CA THR A 257 10.66 -5.35 -21.84
C THR A 257 12.12 -5.60 -22.20
N LYS A 258 13.07 -5.11 -21.39
CA LYS A 258 14.52 -5.27 -21.62
C LYS A 258 15.11 -6.49 -20.90
N GLY A 259 14.39 -7.07 -19.95
CA GLY A 259 14.94 -8.12 -19.08
C GLY A 259 15.96 -7.57 -18.07
N ALA A 260 15.82 -6.31 -17.65
CA ALA A 260 16.75 -5.63 -16.73
C ALA A 260 16.67 -6.17 -15.30
N ARG A 261 15.55 -6.82 -14.95
CA ARG A 261 15.29 -7.46 -13.65
C ARG A 261 14.77 -8.90 -13.80
N THR A 262 14.92 -9.50 -14.97
CA THR A 262 14.51 -10.88 -15.27
C THR A 262 15.73 -11.76 -15.53
N LEU A 263 15.93 -12.78 -14.69
CA LEU A 263 16.89 -13.86 -14.94
C LEU A 263 16.11 -15.10 -15.40
N GLY A 264 16.44 -15.59 -16.60
CA GLY A 264 15.86 -16.82 -17.12
C GLY A 264 16.55 -18.07 -16.56
N ILE A 265 15.78 -19.03 -16.06
CA ILE A 265 16.30 -20.30 -15.53
C ILE A 265 15.77 -21.45 -16.38
N ILE A 266 16.68 -22.20 -17.02
CA ILE A 266 16.35 -23.39 -17.81
C ILE A 266 16.54 -24.62 -16.92
N THR A 267 15.47 -25.36 -16.69
CA THR A 267 15.45 -26.60 -15.91
C THR A 267 15.24 -27.82 -16.80
N LYS A 268 15.43 -29.01 -16.22
CA LYS A 268 15.24 -30.31 -16.89
C LYS A 268 16.05 -30.47 -18.20
N PRO A 269 17.32 -29.99 -18.28
CA PRO A 269 18.11 -30.09 -19.51
C PRO A 269 18.42 -31.54 -19.91
N ASP A 270 18.27 -32.50 -18.98
CA ASP A 270 18.39 -33.94 -19.18
C ASP A 270 17.35 -34.54 -20.14
N PHE A 271 16.23 -33.84 -20.39
CA PHE A 271 15.24 -34.26 -21.39
C PHE A 271 15.67 -33.97 -22.83
N LEU A 272 16.71 -33.16 -23.03
CA LEU A 272 17.23 -32.83 -24.35
C LEU A 272 18.11 -33.97 -24.86
N ARG A 273 17.86 -34.42 -26.09
CA ARG A 273 18.70 -35.43 -26.73
C ARG A 273 20.01 -34.81 -27.20
N PRO A 274 21.17 -35.34 -26.80
CA PRO A 274 22.46 -34.81 -27.25
C PRO A 274 22.59 -34.81 -28.77
N GLY A 275 23.02 -33.69 -29.34
CA GLY A 275 23.20 -33.49 -30.78
C GLY A 275 21.90 -33.30 -31.58
N SER A 276 20.75 -33.17 -30.92
CA SER A 276 19.49 -32.87 -31.60
C SER A 276 19.35 -31.38 -31.92
N GLU A 277 18.56 -31.04 -32.95
CA GLU A 277 18.23 -29.64 -33.26
C GLU A 277 17.55 -28.93 -32.08
N ASN A 278 16.72 -29.66 -31.33
CA ASN A 278 16.10 -29.14 -30.11
C ASN A 278 17.16 -28.78 -29.05
N GLU A 279 18.22 -29.58 -28.86
CA GLU A 279 19.30 -29.18 -27.96
C GLU A 279 19.95 -27.87 -28.43
N SER A 280 20.17 -27.70 -29.73
CA SER A 280 20.75 -26.47 -30.29
C SER A 280 19.87 -25.24 -30.04
N THR A 281 18.54 -25.35 -30.20
CA THR A 281 17.63 -24.21 -29.95
C THR A 281 17.65 -23.80 -28.48
N TRP A 282 17.69 -24.76 -27.55
CA TRP A 282 17.84 -24.47 -26.12
C TRP A 282 19.20 -23.89 -25.75
N LEU A 283 20.28 -24.28 -26.43
CA LEU A 283 21.60 -23.68 -26.25
C LEU A 283 21.66 -22.24 -26.80
N ASP A 284 20.96 -21.94 -27.89
CA ASP A 284 20.83 -20.58 -28.41
C ASP A 284 20.00 -19.69 -27.48
N LEU A 285 18.94 -20.23 -26.87
CA LEU A 285 18.20 -19.57 -25.79
C LEU A 285 19.13 -19.27 -24.60
N ALA A 286 19.86 -20.27 -24.12
CA ALA A 286 20.82 -20.12 -23.02
C ALA A 286 21.95 -19.12 -23.32
N SER A 287 22.36 -19.03 -24.59
CA SER A 287 23.33 -18.05 -25.08
C SER A 287 22.74 -16.64 -25.26
N ASN A 288 21.48 -16.44 -24.87
CA ASN A 288 20.76 -15.16 -24.96
C ASN A 288 20.55 -14.67 -26.41
N LYS A 289 20.52 -15.57 -27.41
CA LYS A 289 20.41 -15.21 -28.84
C LYS A 289 18.96 -15.11 -29.33
N ASP A 290 18.08 -15.95 -28.82
CA ASP A 290 16.67 -15.98 -29.24
C ASP A 290 15.83 -15.02 -28.39
N ILE A 291 15.68 -15.35 -27.09
CA ILE A 291 15.02 -14.46 -26.13
C ILE A 291 16.10 -13.73 -25.32
N PHE A 292 16.25 -12.44 -25.61
CA PHE A 292 17.18 -11.58 -24.89
C PHE A 292 16.60 -11.14 -23.53
N PHE A 293 17.36 -11.39 -22.47
CA PHE A 293 17.26 -10.70 -21.18
C PHE A 293 18.60 -10.03 -20.86
N GLU A 294 18.59 -8.80 -20.35
CA GLU A 294 19.83 -8.08 -19.99
C GLU A 294 20.65 -8.85 -18.93
N ILE A 295 19.99 -9.49 -17.97
CA ILE A 295 20.64 -10.38 -16.98
C ILE A 295 21.05 -11.74 -17.60
N GLY A 296 20.40 -12.15 -18.68
CA GLY A 296 20.64 -13.37 -19.43
C GLY A 296 19.97 -14.62 -18.84
N TRP A 297 20.57 -15.78 -19.13
CA TRP A 297 20.03 -17.10 -18.79
C TRP A 297 20.97 -17.91 -17.90
N HIS A 298 20.42 -18.94 -17.27
CA HIS A 298 21.14 -19.90 -16.43
C HIS A 298 20.56 -21.30 -16.59
N LEU A 299 21.41 -22.32 -16.78
CA LEU A 299 20.97 -23.73 -16.79
C LEU A 299 21.15 -24.37 -15.42
N LEU A 300 20.14 -25.14 -15.01
CA LEU A 300 20.13 -25.86 -13.75
C LEU A 300 19.64 -27.30 -13.96
N LYS A 301 20.41 -28.27 -13.45
CA LYS A 301 19.98 -29.67 -13.41
C LYS A 301 19.61 -30.02 -11.97
N ASN A 302 18.33 -30.30 -11.75
CA ASN A 302 17.80 -30.70 -10.45
C ASN A 302 17.64 -32.23 -10.35
N ARG A 303 17.30 -32.71 -9.16
CA ARG A 303 16.93 -34.13 -8.94
C ARG A 303 15.75 -34.49 -9.83
N ALA A 304 15.78 -35.67 -10.42
CA ALA A 304 14.64 -36.23 -11.12
C ALA A 304 13.48 -36.53 -10.16
N ASP A 305 12.28 -36.73 -10.71
CA ASP A 305 11.05 -36.96 -9.93
C ASP A 305 11.12 -38.25 -9.08
N ASP A 306 11.97 -39.22 -9.46
CA ASP A 306 12.19 -40.49 -8.76
C ASP A 306 13.34 -40.48 -7.74
N GLN A 307 14.09 -39.37 -7.64
CA GLN A 307 15.36 -39.27 -6.89
C GLN A 307 15.24 -38.51 -5.57
N HIS A 308 14.20 -38.78 -4.77
CA HIS A 308 13.92 -38.01 -3.55
C HIS A 308 14.96 -38.18 -2.42
N SER A 309 15.65 -39.33 -2.35
CA SER A 309 16.58 -39.66 -1.26
C SER A 309 18.02 -39.18 -1.47
N ILE A 310 18.34 -38.60 -2.63
CA ILE A 310 19.70 -38.12 -2.94
C ILE A 310 20.00 -36.87 -2.11
N SER A 311 21.19 -36.77 -1.52
CA SER A 311 21.59 -35.57 -0.77
C SER A 311 21.81 -34.36 -1.68
N PHE A 312 21.86 -33.14 -1.11
CA PHE A 312 22.18 -31.94 -1.91
C PHE A 312 23.59 -32.01 -2.51
N ASP A 313 24.57 -32.52 -1.76
CA ASP A 313 25.95 -32.67 -2.24
C ASP A 313 26.05 -33.62 -3.43
N GLN A 314 25.38 -34.77 -3.36
CA GLN A 314 25.38 -35.73 -4.44
C GLN A 314 24.70 -35.16 -5.69
N ARG A 315 23.56 -34.46 -5.53
CA ARG A 315 22.90 -33.74 -6.63
C ARG A 315 23.84 -32.71 -7.27
N ASN A 316 24.61 -31.97 -6.48
CA ASN A 316 25.55 -30.96 -6.98
C ASN A 316 26.69 -31.60 -7.79
N LEU A 317 27.18 -32.76 -7.34
CA LEU A 317 28.22 -33.52 -8.05
C LEU A 317 27.70 -34.09 -9.38
N GLU A 318 26.48 -34.63 -9.40
CA GLU A 318 25.83 -35.11 -10.61
C GLU A 318 25.51 -33.99 -11.61
N GLU A 319 25.15 -32.81 -11.12
CA GLU A 319 24.96 -31.61 -11.95
C GLU A 319 26.28 -31.19 -12.61
N GLN A 320 27.36 -31.10 -11.84
CA GLN A 320 28.68 -30.79 -12.38
C GLN A 320 29.15 -31.81 -13.41
N ALA A 321 28.91 -33.11 -13.16
CA ALA A 321 29.25 -34.17 -14.11
C ALA A 321 28.47 -34.03 -15.42
N PHE A 322 27.16 -33.73 -15.34
CA PHE A 322 26.31 -33.52 -16.51
C PHE A 322 26.80 -32.36 -17.38
N PHE A 323 27.04 -31.17 -16.79
CA PHE A 323 27.51 -30.01 -17.55
C PHE A 323 28.97 -30.08 -17.98
N LYS A 324 29.76 -31.05 -17.48
CA LYS A 324 31.11 -31.33 -18.00
C LYS A 324 31.09 -32.13 -19.30
N ALA A 325 29.96 -32.75 -19.64
CA ALA A 325 29.79 -33.54 -20.85
C ALA A 325 28.92 -32.81 -21.90
N GLY A 326 29.03 -33.24 -23.16
CA GLY A 326 28.16 -32.80 -24.25
C GLY A 326 28.39 -31.37 -24.75
N ASN A 327 27.39 -30.84 -25.45
CA ASN A 327 27.44 -29.54 -26.14
C ASN A 327 27.35 -28.34 -25.18
N TYR A 328 26.99 -28.57 -23.91
CA TYR A 328 26.97 -27.55 -22.85
C TYR A 328 28.35 -26.97 -22.54
N THR A 329 29.43 -27.63 -22.94
CA THR A 329 30.81 -27.13 -22.81
C THR A 329 31.08 -25.85 -23.58
N SER A 330 30.26 -25.54 -24.59
CA SER A 330 30.32 -24.30 -25.36
C SER A 330 29.83 -23.07 -24.57
N LEU A 331 29.03 -23.28 -23.52
CA LEU A 331 28.49 -22.21 -22.69
C LEU A 331 29.48 -21.82 -21.58
N PRO A 332 29.50 -20.54 -21.17
CA PRO A 332 30.28 -20.10 -20.02
C PRO A 332 29.89 -20.86 -18.75
N ARG A 333 30.89 -21.32 -17.98
CA ARG A 333 30.65 -22.06 -16.72
C ARG A 333 29.82 -21.28 -15.71
N SER A 334 29.95 -19.95 -15.70
CA SER A 334 29.15 -19.05 -14.84
C SER A 334 27.65 -19.05 -15.16
N MET A 335 27.24 -19.59 -16.32
CA MET A 335 25.83 -19.71 -16.71
C MET A 335 25.22 -21.06 -16.37
N MET A 336 25.95 -21.93 -15.67
CA MET A 336 25.50 -23.30 -15.40
C MET A 336 25.77 -23.72 -13.96
N GLY A 337 24.80 -24.44 -13.42
CA GLY A 337 24.89 -25.12 -12.14
C GLY A 337 24.59 -24.24 -10.93
N VAL A 338 24.16 -24.88 -9.86
CA VAL A 338 23.64 -24.20 -8.66
C VAL A 338 24.65 -23.30 -7.99
N HIS A 339 25.93 -23.68 -8.01
CA HIS A 339 27.00 -22.91 -7.36
C HIS A 339 27.08 -21.50 -7.96
N HIS A 340 27.23 -21.42 -9.28
CA HIS A 340 27.27 -20.13 -9.99
C HIS A 340 25.91 -19.43 -10.01
N LEU A 341 24.79 -20.16 -9.92
CA LEU A 341 23.48 -19.55 -9.75
C LEU A 341 23.42 -18.74 -8.46
N ARG A 342 23.84 -19.32 -7.33
CA ARG A 342 23.86 -18.63 -6.04
C ARG A 342 24.77 -17.40 -6.05
N GLU A 343 25.95 -17.51 -6.64
CA GLU A 343 26.87 -16.38 -6.84
C GLU A 343 26.22 -15.24 -7.64
N ARG A 344 25.61 -15.58 -8.78
CA ARG A 344 24.93 -14.61 -9.64
C ARG A 344 23.75 -13.96 -8.92
N LEU A 345 22.94 -14.74 -8.20
CA LEU A 345 21.82 -14.18 -7.44
C LEU A 345 22.28 -13.22 -6.34
N SER A 346 23.39 -13.53 -5.66
CA SER A 346 23.99 -12.65 -4.66
C SER A 346 24.37 -11.29 -5.26
N VAL A 347 25.09 -11.30 -6.39
CA VAL A 347 25.50 -10.08 -7.09
C VAL A 347 24.29 -9.31 -7.63
N LEU A 348 23.32 -10.00 -8.23
CA LEU A 348 22.11 -9.38 -8.77
C LEU A 348 21.28 -8.70 -7.68
N LEU A 349 21.11 -9.36 -6.53
CA LEU A 349 20.38 -8.78 -5.41
C LEU A 349 21.06 -7.52 -4.90
N PHE A 350 22.38 -7.57 -4.76
CA PHE A 350 23.18 -6.42 -4.34
C PHE A 350 23.06 -5.24 -5.32
N ASP A 351 23.26 -5.48 -6.61
CA ASP A 351 23.18 -4.44 -7.63
C ASP A 351 21.78 -3.83 -7.72
N HIS A 352 20.75 -4.67 -7.58
CA HIS A 352 19.37 -4.21 -7.58
C HIS A 352 19.05 -3.36 -6.35
N LEU A 353 19.48 -3.79 -5.16
CA LEU A 353 19.30 -3.04 -3.93
C LEU A 353 20.06 -1.71 -3.96
N ARG A 354 21.31 -1.70 -4.43
CA ARG A 354 22.11 -0.48 -4.59
C ARG A 354 21.44 0.53 -5.52
N LYS A 355 20.84 0.07 -6.63
CA LYS A 355 20.10 0.93 -7.56
C LYS A 355 18.78 1.44 -6.98
N ALA A 356 18.13 0.65 -6.13
CA ALA A 356 16.84 0.98 -5.53
C ALA A 356 16.93 1.87 -4.28
N LEU A 357 18.11 1.97 -3.65
CA LEU A 357 18.31 2.75 -2.42
C LEU A 357 18.00 4.24 -2.55
N PRO A 358 18.47 4.97 -3.58
CA PRO A 358 18.17 6.40 -3.71
C PRO A 358 16.65 6.64 -3.84
N ASP A 359 15.96 5.84 -4.64
CA ASP A 359 14.51 5.93 -4.79
C ASP A 359 13.79 5.64 -3.46
N LEU A 360 14.33 4.70 -2.66
CA LEU A 360 13.81 4.37 -1.34
C LEU A 360 13.98 5.53 -0.35
N GLU A 361 15.12 6.23 -0.41
CA GLU A 361 15.40 7.41 0.41
C GLU A 361 14.43 8.55 0.07
N ASP A 362 14.22 8.83 -1.22
CA ASP A 362 13.27 9.84 -1.68
C ASP A 362 11.83 9.51 -1.27
N GLU A 363 11.42 8.25 -1.41
CA GLU A 363 10.12 7.75 -0.98
C GLU A 363 9.92 7.95 0.53
N LEU A 364 10.92 7.60 1.34
CA LEU A 364 10.90 7.75 2.80
C LEU A 364 10.82 9.23 3.21
N ASN A 365 11.61 10.10 2.59
CA ASN A 365 11.58 11.54 2.86
C ASN A 365 10.24 12.17 2.49
N SER A 366 9.62 11.73 1.39
CA SER A 366 8.28 12.14 0.97
C SER A 366 7.21 11.69 1.97
N MET A 367 7.26 10.42 2.41
CA MET A 367 6.35 9.90 3.43
C MET A 367 6.50 10.66 4.75
N LEU A 368 7.74 10.89 5.21
CA LEU A 368 8.01 11.67 6.42
C LEU A 368 7.41 13.07 6.33
N SER A 369 7.61 13.77 5.21
CA SER A 369 7.07 15.11 4.99
C SER A 369 5.55 15.15 5.04
N LYS A 370 4.88 14.16 4.43
CA LYS A 370 3.42 14.03 4.46
C LYS A 370 2.91 13.75 5.88
N THR A 371 3.53 12.81 6.58
CA THR A 371 3.16 12.47 7.97
C THR A 371 3.37 13.65 8.90
N LEU A 372 4.44 14.44 8.74
CA LEU A 372 4.65 15.66 9.52
C LEU A 372 3.58 16.72 9.24
N ALA A 373 3.21 16.92 7.97
CA ALA A 373 2.12 17.84 7.62
C ALA A 373 0.77 17.38 8.20
N GLU A 374 0.45 16.08 8.11
CA GLU A 374 -0.75 15.51 8.74
C GLU A 374 -0.73 15.69 10.26
N LEU A 375 0.43 15.44 10.90
CA LEU A 375 0.59 15.63 12.33
C LEU A 375 0.37 17.08 12.76
N GLU A 376 0.85 18.05 11.98
CA GLU A 376 0.59 19.47 12.23
C GLU A 376 -0.91 19.82 12.18
N THR A 377 -1.67 19.20 11.27
CA THR A 377 -3.13 19.43 11.17
C THR A 377 -3.91 18.91 12.38
N LEU A 378 -3.40 17.89 13.08
CA LEU A 378 -4.02 17.36 14.31
C LEU A 378 -3.86 18.33 15.49
N GLY A 379 -2.96 19.31 15.38
CA GLY A 379 -2.68 20.31 16.39
C GLY A 379 -1.80 19.80 17.53
N LYS A 380 -1.69 20.60 18.59
CA LYS A 380 -0.84 20.28 19.74
C LYS A 380 -1.40 19.10 20.53
N CYS A 381 -0.51 18.26 21.04
CA CYS A 381 -0.84 17.18 21.96
C CYS A 381 -1.50 17.73 23.23
N ARG A 382 -2.45 16.97 23.82
CA ARG A 382 -3.26 17.39 24.99
C ARG A 382 -3.34 16.27 26.02
N ASP A 383 -2.17 15.84 26.50
CA ASP A 383 -2.06 14.70 27.41
C ASP A 383 -2.51 15.00 28.84
N SER A 384 -2.38 16.26 29.29
CA SER A 384 -2.77 16.64 30.64
C SER A 384 -4.14 17.34 30.70
N LEU A 385 -4.80 17.24 31.86
CA LEU A 385 -6.03 17.99 32.14
C LEU A 385 -5.83 19.51 32.03
N ALA A 386 -4.62 20.01 32.29
CA ALA A 386 -4.31 21.42 32.14
C ALA A 386 -4.32 21.83 30.66
N ASP A 387 -3.69 21.05 29.79
CA ASP A 387 -3.65 21.30 28.34
C ASP A 387 -5.04 21.25 27.71
N GLN A 388 -5.88 20.31 28.15
CA GLN A 388 -7.27 20.22 27.70
C GLN A 388 -8.09 21.44 28.11
N ARG A 389 -7.90 21.95 29.34
CA ARG A 389 -8.57 23.18 29.81
C ARG A 389 -8.12 24.41 29.05
N ILE A 390 -6.82 24.53 28.77
CA ILE A 390 -6.27 25.63 27.97
C ILE A 390 -6.89 25.60 26.57
N PHE A 391 -6.90 24.45 25.91
CA PHE A 391 -7.51 24.32 24.58
C PHE A 391 -8.99 24.70 24.56
N LEU A 392 -9.78 24.24 25.54
CA LEU A 392 -11.20 24.61 25.64
C LEU A 392 -11.39 26.11 25.88
N ALA A 393 -10.54 26.72 26.71
CA ALA A 393 -10.57 28.16 26.95
C ALA A 393 -10.21 28.95 25.69
N GLU A 394 -9.18 28.55 24.95
CA GLU A 394 -8.80 29.15 23.67
C GLU A 394 -9.90 29.02 22.62
N LEU A 395 -10.51 27.84 22.51
CA LEU A 395 -11.63 27.58 21.60
C LEU A 395 -12.85 28.45 21.95
N ALA A 396 -13.23 28.51 23.22
CA ALA A 396 -14.34 29.34 23.69
C ALA A 396 -14.07 30.83 23.47
N THR A 397 -12.84 31.28 23.71
CA THR A 397 -12.42 32.67 23.49
C THR A 397 -12.44 33.02 21.99
N SER A 398 -11.94 32.13 21.14
CA SER A 398 -11.97 32.29 19.68
C SER A 398 -13.41 32.40 19.16
N ALA A 399 -14.29 31.49 19.59
CA ALA A 399 -15.70 31.52 19.24
C ALA A 399 -16.39 32.81 19.73
N SER A 400 -16.13 33.22 20.98
CA SER A 400 -16.68 34.46 21.54
C SER A 400 -16.22 35.70 20.76
N ASN A 401 -14.95 35.74 20.35
CA ASN A 401 -14.42 36.81 19.52
C ASN A 401 -15.09 36.89 18.16
N ILE A 402 -15.28 35.75 17.47
CA ILE A 402 -15.99 35.70 16.19
C ILE A 402 -17.44 36.19 16.35
N ILE A 403 -18.15 35.74 17.38
CA ILE A 403 -19.53 36.20 17.65
C ILE A 403 -19.56 37.70 17.89
N ARG A 404 -18.66 38.23 18.72
CA ARG A 404 -18.55 39.67 19.00
C ARG A 404 -18.27 40.46 17.72
N MET A 405 -17.31 40.02 16.91
CA MET A 405 -17.02 40.61 15.59
C MET A 405 -18.27 40.67 14.71
N GLY A 406 -19.05 39.58 14.66
CA GLY A 406 -20.31 39.52 13.91
C GLY A 406 -21.38 40.50 14.41
N CYS A 407 -21.50 40.65 15.73
CA CYS A 407 -22.41 41.60 16.39
C CYS A 407 -21.98 43.06 16.19
N ASP A 408 -20.68 43.33 16.26
CA ASP A 408 -20.10 44.67 16.12
C ASP A 408 -20.01 45.10 14.65
N GLY A 409 -20.20 44.17 13.70
CA GLY A 409 -20.13 44.46 12.26
C GLY A 409 -18.69 44.52 11.71
N ILE A 410 -17.75 43.87 12.40
CA ILE A 410 -16.36 43.73 11.97
C ILE A 410 -16.21 42.34 11.35
N TYR A 411 -15.86 42.24 10.07
CA TYR A 411 -15.91 40.98 9.32
C TYR A 411 -14.54 40.53 8.79
N GLU A 412 -13.48 40.75 9.56
CA GLU A 412 -12.10 40.44 9.14
C GLU A 412 -11.71 38.97 9.37
N ALA A 413 -12.43 38.25 10.24
CA ALA A 413 -12.09 36.87 10.55
C ALA A 413 -12.39 35.94 9.36
N PRO A 414 -11.56 34.89 9.12
CA PRO A 414 -11.76 33.94 8.02
C PRO A 414 -13.16 33.29 7.98
N PHE A 415 -13.80 33.15 9.14
CA PHE A 415 -15.17 32.65 9.28
C PHE A 415 -16.20 33.41 8.42
N PHE A 416 -16.04 34.72 8.23
CA PHE A 416 -17.00 35.53 7.48
C PHE A 416 -16.84 35.46 5.96
N GLY A 417 -15.72 34.90 5.47
CA GLY A 417 -15.44 34.72 4.05
C GLY A 417 -15.45 36.01 3.23
N SER A 418 -15.47 35.87 1.90
CA SER A 418 -15.62 36.99 0.97
C SER A 418 -17.10 37.41 0.85
N ILE A 419 -17.37 38.64 0.40
CA ILE A 419 -18.73 39.12 0.15
C ILE A 419 -19.15 38.77 -1.27
N ASP A 420 -20.35 38.22 -1.44
CA ASP A 420 -20.94 38.03 -2.76
C ASP A 420 -21.69 39.31 -3.11
N VAL A 421 -21.16 40.06 -4.08
CA VAL A 421 -21.67 41.39 -4.47
C VAL A 421 -22.95 41.28 -5.32
N ASP A 422 -23.18 40.13 -5.96
CA ASP A 422 -24.32 39.89 -6.85
C ASP A 422 -25.51 39.29 -6.09
N ALA A 423 -25.29 38.75 -4.88
CA ALA A 423 -26.32 38.22 -4.02
C ALA A 423 -26.91 39.30 -3.08
N PRO A 424 -28.24 39.25 -2.80
CA PRO A 424 -28.86 40.08 -1.76
C PRO A 424 -28.17 39.95 -0.39
N VAL A 425 -28.27 40.98 0.44
CA VAL A 425 -27.65 41.01 1.78
C VAL A 425 -28.20 39.91 2.68
N ASP A 426 -29.48 39.53 2.51
CA ASP A 426 -30.18 38.48 3.25
C ASP A 426 -30.04 37.07 2.63
N ALA A 427 -29.27 36.92 1.54
CA ALA A 427 -28.99 35.64 0.94
C ALA A 427 -28.08 34.77 1.82
N GLN A 428 -28.19 33.44 1.71
CA GLN A 428 -27.41 32.50 2.54
C GLN A 428 -25.91 32.73 2.48
N GLN A 429 -25.40 33.19 1.34
CA GLN A 429 -23.98 33.49 1.11
C GLN A 429 -23.49 34.70 1.92
N ASN A 430 -24.37 35.67 2.19
CA ASN A 430 -24.05 36.91 2.90
C ASN A 430 -24.57 36.93 4.36
N PHE A 431 -25.38 35.93 4.74
CA PHE A 431 -26.09 35.87 6.02
C PHE A 431 -25.18 35.86 7.27
N VAL A 432 -23.93 35.41 7.14
CA VAL A 432 -22.93 35.42 8.22
C VAL A 432 -22.55 36.83 8.69
N ARG A 433 -22.92 37.88 7.93
CA ARG A 433 -22.75 39.29 8.28
C ARG A 433 -23.96 39.84 9.04
N LEU A 434 -24.19 39.29 10.24
CA LEU A 434 -25.40 39.50 11.05
C LEU A 434 -25.85 40.96 11.14
N ARG A 435 -24.98 41.88 11.55
CA ARG A 435 -25.31 43.31 11.69
C ARG A 435 -25.79 43.95 10.38
N ALA A 436 -25.14 43.63 9.26
CA ALA A 436 -25.54 44.14 7.94
C ALA A 436 -26.93 43.61 7.52
N VAL A 437 -27.19 42.32 7.76
CA VAL A 437 -28.51 41.70 7.50
C VAL A 437 -29.60 42.35 8.35
N VAL A 438 -29.35 42.52 9.65
CA VAL A 438 -30.32 43.15 10.57
C VAL A 438 -30.60 44.60 10.15
N GLN A 439 -29.57 45.36 9.77
CA GLN A 439 -29.75 46.73 9.27
C GLN A 439 -30.59 46.75 7.99
N HIS A 440 -30.32 45.83 7.05
CA HIS A 440 -31.11 45.70 5.83
C HIS A 440 -32.58 45.37 6.13
N LEU A 441 -32.85 44.40 6.98
CA LEU A 441 -34.21 44.02 7.38
C LEU A 441 -34.95 45.16 8.09
N ASN A 442 -34.26 45.93 8.93
CA ASN A 442 -34.83 47.11 9.57
C ASN A 442 -35.22 48.20 8.56
N ILE A 443 -34.41 48.42 7.52
CA ILE A 443 -34.75 49.35 6.42
C ILE A 443 -35.99 48.86 5.68
N VAL A 444 -36.03 47.58 5.30
CA VAL A 444 -37.19 46.96 4.62
C VAL A 444 -38.45 47.06 5.49
N PHE A 445 -38.34 46.82 6.79
CA PHE A 445 -39.45 46.96 7.72
C PHE A 445 -39.94 48.41 7.83
N ALA A 446 -39.02 49.36 7.99
CA ALA A 446 -39.36 50.79 8.07
C ALA A 446 -40.09 51.26 6.81
N ASP A 447 -39.63 50.85 5.63
CA ASP A 447 -40.28 51.15 4.36
C ASP A 447 -41.66 50.52 4.27
N LYS A 448 -41.80 49.26 4.72
CA LYS A 448 -43.10 48.57 4.76
C LYS A 448 -44.10 49.28 5.66
N ILE A 449 -43.68 49.75 6.84
CA ILE A 449 -44.54 50.51 7.77
C ILE A 449 -44.88 51.89 7.20
N ARG A 450 -43.94 52.60 6.58
CA ARG A 450 -44.24 53.90 5.94
C ARG A 450 -45.27 53.74 4.82
N LEU A 451 -45.08 52.73 3.97
CA LEU A 451 -45.93 52.49 2.80
C LEU A 451 -47.29 51.87 3.16
N ASN A 452 -47.38 51.03 4.20
CA ASN A 452 -48.57 50.21 4.46
C ASN A 452 -49.08 50.28 5.92
N GLY A 453 -48.38 50.96 6.82
CA GLY A 453 -48.73 51.02 8.24
C GLY A 453 -49.76 52.10 8.60
N HIS A 454 -50.17 52.94 7.64
CA HIS A 454 -51.17 53.98 7.86
C HIS A 454 -52.58 53.49 7.47
N THR A 455 -53.57 53.73 8.32
CA THR A 455 -54.99 53.41 8.04
C THR A 455 -55.59 54.34 6.99
N PHE A 456 -55.16 55.60 6.99
CA PHE A 456 -55.66 56.64 6.09
C PHE A 456 -54.52 57.14 5.19
N GLU A 457 -54.75 57.11 3.88
CA GLU A 457 -53.84 57.70 2.89
C GLU A 457 -54.40 59.07 2.50
N ILE A 458 -53.72 60.15 2.91
CA ILE A 458 -54.15 61.51 2.57
C ILE A 458 -53.69 61.81 1.14
N GLU A 459 -54.63 62.01 0.22
CA GLU A 459 -54.31 62.42 -1.14
C GLU A 459 -53.68 63.82 -1.11
N LYS A 460 -52.42 63.91 -1.54
CA LYS A 460 -51.78 65.18 -1.82
C LYS A 460 -52.41 65.72 -3.10
N GLU A 461 -53.13 66.84 -3.00
CA GLU A 461 -53.43 67.66 -4.17
C GLU A 461 -52.07 68.11 -4.74
N TYR A 462 -51.81 67.78 -6.00
CA TYR A 462 -50.59 68.13 -6.68
C TYR A 462 -50.54 69.65 -6.86
N GLU A 463 -49.67 70.34 -6.13
CA GLU A 463 -48.98 71.49 -6.70
C GLU A 463 -47.71 70.93 -7.35
N GLU A 464 -47.52 71.24 -8.63
CA GLU A 464 -46.33 70.89 -9.40
C GLU A 464 -45.10 71.45 -8.68
N ILE A 465 -44.31 70.58 -8.05
CA ILE A 465 -42.99 70.94 -7.54
C ILE A 465 -42.05 70.85 -8.76
N HIS A 466 -41.48 71.99 -9.15
CA HIS A 466 -40.44 72.09 -10.16
C HIS A 466 -39.23 71.22 -9.78
N GLU A 467 -38.61 70.56 -10.77
CA GLU A 467 -37.54 69.56 -10.60
C GLU A 467 -36.24 70.06 -9.93
N ASP A 468 -36.12 71.36 -9.64
CA ASP A 468 -34.88 71.97 -9.13
C ASP A 468 -34.73 71.96 -7.60
N ASP A 469 -35.75 71.55 -6.83
CA ASP A 469 -35.71 71.54 -5.34
C ASP A 469 -35.50 70.14 -4.72
N ILE A 470 -35.14 69.12 -5.51
CA ILE A 470 -34.86 67.78 -4.97
C ILE A 470 -33.44 67.72 -4.43
N ASN A 471 -33.29 67.98 -3.13
CA ASN A 471 -32.04 67.69 -2.44
C ASN A 471 -31.78 66.17 -2.44
N HIS A 472 -30.76 65.73 -3.19
CA HIS A 472 -30.41 64.32 -3.37
C HIS A 472 -29.74 63.65 -2.14
N ASP A 473 -29.52 64.39 -1.06
CA ASP A 473 -28.91 63.88 0.18
C ASP A 473 -29.90 63.18 1.13
N GLU A 474 -31.14 63.00 0.72
CA GLU A 474 -32.15 62.25 1.48
C GLU A 474 -32.33 60.82 0.92
N PRO A 475 -31.86 59.75 1.61
CA PRO A 475 -31.85 58.36 1.12
C PRO A 475 -33.21 57.77 0.74
N TRP A 476 -34.32 58.47 0.97
CA TRP A 476 -35.68 57.95 0.89
C TRP A 476 -36.42 58.28 -0.42
N VAL A 477 -35.81 59.00 -1.36
CA VAL A 477 -36.48 59.42 -2.61
C VAL A 477 -36.72 58.23 -3.58
N THR A 478 -36.01 57.11 -3.43
CA THR A 478 -36.09 55.93 -4.31
C THR A 478 -37.26 54.97 -4.01
N ALA A 479 -37.99 55.14 -2.90
CA ALA A 479 -39.03 54.19 -2.46
C ALA A 479 -40.34 54.25 -3.27
N ARG A 480 -40.52 55.23 -4.17
CA ARG A 480 -41.81 55.47 -4.85
C ARG A 480 -42.22 54.45 -5.92
N LYS A 481 -41.37 53.48 -6.31
CA LYS A 481 -41.63 52.59 -7.47
C LYS A 481 -41.97 51.12 -7.17
N ARG A 482 -42.11 50.68 -5.92
CA ARG A 482 -42.47 49.26 -5.64
C ARG A 482 -43.98 49.06 -5.45
N ILE A 483 -44.54 48.26 -6.36
CA ILE A 483 -45.96 47.97 -6.56
C ILE A 483 -46.61 47.32 -5.31
N ARG A 484 -47.78 47.84 -4.93
CA ARG A 484 -48.63 47.40 -3.82
C ARG A 484 -49.03 45.92 -3.96
N LYS A 485 -48.64 45.09 -2.99
CA LYS A 485 -49.26 43.77 -2.71
C LYS A 485 -49.60 43.67 -1.22
N THR A 486 -50.65 44.36 -0.79
CA THR A 486 -51.25 44.21 0.54
C THR A 486 -52.77 44.11 0.42
N THR A 487 -53.37 43.23 1.23
CA THR A 487 -54.78 42.77 1.16
C THR A 487 -55.80 43.76 1.72
N GLN A 488 -55.37 44.85 2.35
CA GLN A 488 -56.21 45.99 2.72
C GLN A 488 -55.56 47.28 2.22
N LYS A 489 -56.21 47.95 1.26
CA LYS A 489 -55.77 49.26 0.78
C LYS A 489 -56.13 50.31 1.85
N PRO A 490 -55.23 51.27 2.16
CA PRO A 490 -55.55 52.35 3.10
C PRO A 490 -56.75 53.15 2.60
N ILE A 491 -57.56 53.65 3.55
CA ILE A 491 -58.75 54.44 3.24
C ILE A 491 -58.26 55.80 2.73
N LYS A 492 -58.54 56.08 1.46
CA LYS A 492 -58.18 57.37 0.85
C LYS A 492 -59.05 58.48 1.44
N MET A 493 -58.41 59.52 1.96
CA MET A 493 -59.08 60.69 2.52
C MET A 493 -58.53 61.96 1.87
N ARG A 494 -59.40 62.87 1.43
CA ARG A 494 -58.93 64.16 0.90
C ARG A 494 -58.44 65.06 2.05
N ARG A 495 -57.47 65.93 1.77
CA ARG A 495 -56.88 66.83 2.78
C ARG A 495 -57.95 67.64 3.55
N GLN A 496 -58.97 68.13 2.87
CA GLN A 496 -60.07 68.87 3.51
C GLN A 496 -60.93 68.00 4.45
N GLN A 497 -61.11 66.71 4.13
CA GLN A 497 -61.83 65.75 4.98
C GLN A 497 -60.99 65.37 6.20
N ALA A 498 -59.67 65.24 6.02
CA ALA A 498 -58.72 65.00 7.11
C ALA A 498 -58.74 66.13 8.14
N ILE A 499 -58.70 67.39 7.67
CA ILE A 499 -58.73 68.58 8.54
C ILE A 499 -60.07 68.65 9.31
N LYS A 500 -61.20 68.38 8.64
CA LYS A 500 -62.51 68.34 9.31
C LYS A 500 -62.61 67.22 10.35
N TRP A 501 -62.04 66.04 10.06
CA TRP A 501 -62.02 64.91 10.98
C TRP A 501 -61.18 65.19 12.23
N VAL A 502 -59.98 65.77 12.07
CA VAL A 502 -59.13 66.18 13.20
C VAL A 502 -59.82 67.24 14.06
N ASN A 503 -60.49 68.21 13.45
CA ASN A 503 -61.26 69.25 14.15
C ASN A 503 -62.53 68.74 14.87
N GLN A 504 -62.96 67.50 14.60
CA GLN A 504 -64.09 66.85 15.29
C GLN A 504 -63.64 65.95 16.46
N ILE A 505 -62.33 65.69 16.58
CA ILE A 505 -61.75 64.82 17.62
C ILE A 505 -61.13 65.64 18.76
N GLN A 506 -60.81 66.92 18.54
CA GLN A 506 -60.61 67.92 19.60
C GLN A 506 -61.94 68.39 20.15
#